data_AF-A0A8T6QH54-F1
#
_entry.id   AF-A0A8T6QH54-F1
#
_cell.length_a   1.000
_cell.length_b   1.000
_cell.length_c   1.000
_cell.angle_alpha   90.00
_cell.angle_beta   90.00
_cell.angle_gamma   90.00
#
_symmetry.space_group_name_H-M   'P 1'
#
loop_
_entity.id
_entity.type
_entity.pdbx_description
1 polymer ?
#
loop_
_entity_poly.entity_id
_entity_poly.type
_entity_poly.pdbx_seq_one_letter_code
_entity_poly.pdbx_strand_id
1 'polypeptide(L)'
;PGQGEVIQTFLLENEALVLQLEVHSYADTFPASAGWHPWFAKKLTPQNTESLQVLFDADWQEEAGSDELPTGNRISPQAGPWDDCFGFYDGVKVKLLWPGKLAMTMISSANSLVVFDKQPDATCINPLTQAPNAINLT
;
A
#
# COMPACT_ATOMS: atom_id res chain seq x y z
N PRO A 1 18.24 -18.17 -5.54
CA PRO A 1 16.90 -18.26 -4.89
C PRO A 1 16.73 -19.63 -4.25
N GLY A 2 16.33 -19.66 -2.96
CA GLY A 2 16.07 -20.91 -2.23
C GLY A 2 14.70 -21.50 -2.56
N GLN A 3 14.44 -22.71 -2.09
CA GLN A 3 13.11 -23.32 -2.13
C GLN A 3 12.20 -22.73 -1.05
N GLY A 4 10.94 -22.53 -1.39
CA GLY A 4 9.94 -21.99 -0.48
C GLY A 4 8.52 -22.13 -1.04
N GLU A 5 7.55 -21.63 -0.29
CA GLU A 5 6.14 -21.53 -0.70
C GLU A 5 5.55 -20.16 -0.37
N VAL A 6 4.49 -19.82 -1.11
CA VAL A 6 3.69 -18.63 -0.86
C VAL A 6 2.24 -19.07 -0.69
N ILE A 7 1.64 -18.69 0.43
CA ILE A 7 0.24 -19.01 0.73
C ILE A 7 -0.56 -17.72 0.72
N GLN A 8 -1.66 -17.72 -0.02
CA GLN A 8 -2.62 -16.62 -0.07
C GLN A 8 -3.98 -17.12 0.39
N THR A 9 -4.56 -16.45 1.38
CA THR A 9 -5.90 -16.75 1.89
C THR A 9 -6.79 -15.52 1.72
N PHE A 10 -7.97 -15.73 1.15
CA PHE A 10 -9.01 -14.71 0.99
C PHE A 10 -10.26 -15.19 1.71
N LEU A 11 -10.66 -14.44 2.74
CA LEU A 11 -11.89 -14.69 3.48
C LEU A 11 -12.86 -13.55 3.23
N LEU A 12 -14.02 -13.88 2.66
CA LEU A 12 -15.12 -12.95 2.50
C LEU A 12 -16.07 -13.08 3.69
N GLU A 13 -16.21 -11.99 4.43
CA GLU A 13 -17.17 -11.83 5.51
C GLU A 13 -18.30 -10.90 5.07
N ASN A 14 -19.32 -10.72 5.92
CA ASN A 14 -20.48 -9.89 5.58
C ASN A 14 -20.10 -8.44 5.23
N GLU A 15 -19.09 -7.88 5.90
CA GLU A 15 -18.69 -6.47 5.77
C GLU A 15 -17.18 -6.28 5.51
N ALA A 16 -16.44 -7.36 5.26
CA ALA A 16 -15.00 -7.32 5.10
C ALA A 16 -14.48 -8.35 4.09
N LEU A 17 -13.40 -7.99 3.40
CA LEU A 17 -12.50 -8.93 2.74
C LEU A 17 -11.22 -8.99 3.59
N VAL A 18 -10.92 -10.14 4.16
CA VAL A 18 -9.69 -10.37 4.92
C VAL A 18 -8.71 -11.11 4.01
N LEU A 19 -7.52 -10.53 3.83
CA LEU A 19 -6.46 -11.07 3.00
C LEU A 19 -5.24 -11.40 3.87
N GLN A 20 -4.72 -12.61 3.72
CA GLN A 20 -3.49 -13.05 4.37
C GLN A 20 -2.51 -13.56 3.30
N LEU A 21 -1.25 -13.14 3.41
CA LEU A 21 -0.17 -13.51 2.53
C LEU A 21 1.02 -13.96 3.39
N GLU A 22 1.49 -15.17 3.16
CA GLU A 22 2.62 -15.76 3.86
C GLU A 22 3.70 -16.18 2.86
N VAL A 23 4.96 -15.98 3.24
CA VAL A 23 6.12 -16.45 2.48
C VAL A 23 6.96 -17.32 3.40
N HIS A 24 7.13 -18.59 3.03
CA HIS A 24 7.87 -19.58 3.78
C HIS A 24 9.13 -19.99 3.02
N SER A 25 10.27 -20.00 3.68
CA SER A 25 11.52 -20.57 3.17
C SER A 25 11.77 -21.94 3.81
N TYR A 26 12.24 -22.92 3.04
CA TYR A 26 12.46 -24.27 3.58
C TYR A 26 13.92 -24.54 3.97
N ALA A 27 14.80 -24.64 2.97
CA ALA A 27 16.18 -25.08 3.17
C ALA A 27 17.15 -23.91 3.32
N ASP A 28 17.00 -22.88 2.50
CA ASP A 28 17.87 -21.71 2.47
C ASP A 28 17.07 -20.46 2.85
N THR A 29 17.70 -19.54 3.58
CA THR A 29 17.14 -18.21 3.81
C THR A 29 17.30 -17.33 2.58
N PHE A 30 16.25 -16.59 2.23
CA PHE A 30 16.30 -15.58 1.19
C PHE A 30 15.47 -14.35 1.60
N PRO A 31 15.82 -13.16 1.09
CA PRO A 31 15.01 -11.96 1.32
C PRO A 31 13.64 -12.12 0.67
N ALA A 32 12.59 -11.69 1.37
CA ALA A 32 11.24 -11.64 0.84
C ALA A 32 10.58 -10.33 1.26
N SER A 33 9.91 -9.68 0.29
CA SER A 33 8.95 -8.62 0.53
C SER A 33 7.67 -8.98 -0.18
N ALA A 34 6.55 -8.77 0.48
CA ALA A 34 5.24 -9.23 0.05
C ALA A 34 4.19 -8.17 0.37
N GLY A 35 3.13 -8.12 -0.42
CA GLY A 35 2.04 -7.16 -0.25
C GLY A 35 0.96 -7.33 -1.29
N TRP A 36 0.06 -6.36 -1.35
CA TRP A 36 -1.11 -6.38 -2.23
C TRP A 36 -1.13 -5.15 -3.11
N HIS A 37 -1.53 -5.26 -4.38
CA HIS A 37 -1.54 -4.13 -5.31
C HIS A 37 -2.97 -3.72 -5.75
N PRO A 38 -3.92 -3.50 -4.82
CA PRO A 38 -5.30 -3.20 -5.18
C PRO A 38 -5.42 -1.79 -5.78
N TRP A 39 -6.18 -1.72 -6.87
CA TRP A 39 -6.55 -0.47 -7.52
C TRP A 39 -8.00 -0.14 -7.22
N PHE A 40 -8.24 1.11 -6.84
CA PHE A 40 -9.57 1.62 -6.52
C PHE A 40 -9.97 2.67 -7.53
N ALA A 41 -11.14 2.51 -8.15
CA ALA A 41 -11.66 3.49 -9.09
C ALA A 41 -11.88 4.83 -8.39
N LYS A 42 -11.43 5.93 -9.00
CA LYS A 42 -11.66 7.29 -8.48
C LYS A 42 -13.14 7.66 -8.49
N LYS A 43 -13.93 7.03 -9.36
CA LYS A 43 -15.38 7.22 -9.47
C LYS A 43 -16.09 5.86 -9.49
N LEU A 44 -17.10 5.68 -8.63
CA LEU A 44 -17.91 4.45 -8.60
C LEU A 44 -18.97 4.41 -9.71
N THR A 45 -19.42 5.58 -10.15
CA THR A 45 -20.39 5.74 -11.24
C THR A 45 -19.99 6.91 -12.14
N PRO A 46 -20.42 6.95 -13.41
CA PRO A 46 -20.18 8.09 -14.29
C PRO A 46 -20.74 9.42 -13.76
N GLN A 47 -21.78 9.37 -12.90
CA GLN A 47 -22.42 10.54 -12.30
C GLN A 47 -21.67 11.09 -11.09
N ASN A 48 -20.63 10.41 -10.60
CA ASN A 48 -19.79 10.94 -9.53
C ASN A 48 -19.05 12.20 -10.01
N THR A 49 -19.38 13.33 -9.38
CA THR A 49 -18.70 14.61 -9.59
C THR A 49 -17.37 14.66 -8.84
N GLU A 50 -17.34 14.07 -7.65
CA GLU A 50 -16.16 14.01 -6.78
C GLU A 50 -15.40 12.70 -6.96
N SER A 51 -14.06 12.79 -6.87
CA SER A 51 -13.15 11.64 -6.91
C SER A 51 -12.97 11.03 -5.51
N LEU A 52 -12.46 9.80 -5.49
CA LEU A 52 -11.95 9.14 -4.29
C LEU A 52 -11.02 10.06 -3.50
N GLN A 53 -11.28 10.18 -2.20
CA GLN A 53 -10.38 10.79 -1.23
C GLN A 53 -9.65 9.66 -0.48
N VAL A 54 -8.33 9.70 -0.53
CA VAL A 54 -7.45 8.77 0.18
C VAL A 54 -6.92 9.47 1.41
N LEU A 55 -7.26 8.95 2.59
CA LEU A 55 -6.96 9.58 3.87
C LEU A 55 -6.16 8.61 4.74
N PHE A 56 -4.97 9.01 5.13
CA PHE A 56 -4.10 8.29 6.05
C PHE A 56 -3.18 9.29 6.76
N ASP A 57 -2.60 8.86 7.88
CA ASP A 57 -1.66 9.64 8.68
C ASP A 57 -0.37 8.84 8.78
N ALA A 58 0.57 9.14 7.89
CA ALA A 58 1.85 8.44 7.81
C ALA A 58 2.88 9.10 8.74
N ASP A 59 3.70 8.29 9.41
CA ASP A 59 4.76 8.79 10.27
C ASP A 59 5.91 9.41 9.47
N TRP A 60 6.18 8.87 8.28
CA TRP A 60 7.12 9.43 7.32
C TRP A 60 6.77 9.06 5.88
N GLN A 61 7.38 9.76 4.93
CA GLN A 61 7.45 9.41 3.52
C GLN A 61 8.91 9.11 3.17
N GLU A 62 9.14 8.08 2.35
CA GLU A 62 10.43 7.85 1.71
C GLU A 62 10.68 8.98 0.69
N GLU A 63 11.82 9.67 0.79
CA GLU A 63 12.18 10.68 -0.19
C GLU A 63 12.39 10.03 -1.57
N ALA A 64 11.61 10.46 -2.55
CA ALA A 64 11.76 10.03 -3.93
C ALA A 64 12.95 10.74 -4.59
N GLY A 65 13.85 9.95 -5.16
CA GLY A 65 14.93 10.42 -6.02
C GLY A 65 14.42 10.93 -7.37
N SER A 66 15.33 11.47 -8.19
CA SER A 66 14.99 11.95 -9.54
C SER A 66 14.51 10.84 -10.49
N ASP A 67 14.74 9.59 -10.13
CA ASP A 67 14.31 8.37 -10.82
C ASP A 67 13.07 7.72 -10.17
N GLU A 68 12.40 8.43 -9.26
CA GLU A 68 11.23 7.97 -8.49
C GLU A 68 11.53 6.79 -7.55
N LEU A 69 12.82 6.43 -7.36
CA LEU A 69 13.22 5.43 -6.38
C LEU A 69 13.47 6.07 -5.00
N PRO A 70 13.19 5.36 -3.89
CA PRO A 70 13.55 5.83 -2.56
C PRO A 70 15.05 6.11 -2.44
N THR A 71 15.41 7.29 -1.95
CA THR A 71 16.82 7.65 -1.63
C THR A 71 17.30 6.96 -0.34
N GLY A 72 16.37 6.44 0.47
CA GLY A 72 16.60 5.90 1.81
C GLY A 72 16.44 6.94 2.93
N ASN A 73 16.19 8.21 2.59
CA ASN A 73 15.88 9.24 3.57
C ASN A 73 14.39 9.25 3.92
N ARG A 74 14.09 9.54 5.19
CA ARG A 74 12.73 9.79 5.68
C ARG A 74 12.44 11.27 5.74
N ILE A 75 11.34 11.70 5.15
CA ILE A 75 10.86 13.08 5.16
C ILE A 75 9.44 13.17 5.73
N SER A 76 9.01 14.38 6.08
CA SER A 76 7.59 14.61 6.40
C SER A 76 6.71 14.33 5.17
N PRO A 77 5.54 13.68 5.33
CA PRO A 77 4.62 13.44 4.22
C PRO A 77 4.27 14.71 3.46
N GLN A 78 4.29 14.63 2.14
CA GLN A 78 3.98 15.72 1.22
C GLN A 78 2.59 15.55 0.60
N ALA A 79 2.03 16.63 0.06
CA ALA A 79 0.79 16.57 -0.69
C ALA A 79 1.00 15.84 -2.04
N GLY A 80 -0.05 15.15 -2.51
CA GLY A 80 -0.02 14.41 -3.77
C GLY A 80 -0.16 15.29 -5.02
N PRO A 81 -0.34 14.68 -6.21
CA PRO A 81 -0.50 13.24 -6.44
C PRO A 81 0.78 12.46 -6.16
N TRP A 82 0.61 11.25 -5.62
CA TRP A 82 1.73 10.44 -5.15
C TRP A 82 2.12 9.33 -6.13
N ASP A 83 3.39 8.94 -6.02
CA ASP A 83 3.96 7.67 -6.44
C ASP A 83 5.05 7.32 -5.43
N ASP A 84 4.60 7.21 -4.18
CA ASP A 84 5.47 7.36 -3.03
C ASP A 84 5.23 6.25 -2.02
N CYS A 85 6.28 5.91 -1.28
CA CYS A 85 6.21 4.99 -0.16
C CYS A 85 6.10 5.75 1.15
N PHE A 86 5.16 5.36 1.98
CA PHE A 86 4.89 5.91 3.30
C PHE A 86 5.14 4.85 4.37
N GLY A 87 5.60 5.28 5.54
CA GLY A 87 5.89 4.40 6.66
C GLY A 87 5.01 4.65 7.88
N PHE A 88 4.76 3.58 8.62
CA PHE A 88 3.89 3.54 9.80
C PHE A 88 4.55 2.73 10.91
N TYR A 89 4.58 3.25 12.13
CA TYR A 89 5.07 2.51 13.31
C TYR A 89 4.04 1.49 13.82
N ASP A 90 2.75 1.85 13.76
CA ASP A 90 1.63 1.09 14.32
C ASP A 90 0.79 0.37 13.25
N GLY A 91 1.38 0.09 12.09
CA GLY A 91 0.73 -0.54 10.95
C GLY A 91 -0.09 0.42 10.08
N VAL A 92 -0.37 -0.02 8.85
CA VAL A 92 -1.10 0.78 7.85
C VAL A 92 -2.58 0.86 8.18
N LYS A 93 -3.12 2.09 8.17
CA LYS A 93 -4.56 2.37 8.20
C LYS A 93 -4.92 3.46 7.20
N VAL A 94 -5.75 3.11 6.22
CA VAL A 94 -6.19 4.01 5.15
C VAL A 94 -7.71 4.05 5.11
N LYS A 95 -8.28 5.26 5.06
CA LYS A 95 -9.69 5.47 4.77
C LYS A 95 -9.84 5.90 3.31
N LEU A 96 -10.64 5.12 2.58
CA LEU A 96 -11.02 5.39 1.20
C LEU A 96 -12.44 5.92 1.19
N LEU A 97 -12.60 7.19 0.83
CA LEU A 97 -13.89 7.89 0.87
C LEU A 97 -14.30 8.31 -0.53
N TRP A 98 -15.42 7.77 -1.01
CA TRP A 98 -16.15 8.30 -2.15
C TRP A 98 -17.28 9.19 -1.61
N PRO A 99 -17.15 10.53 -1.66
CA PRO A 99 -18.09 11.45 -1.02
C PRO A 99 -19.55 11.16 -1.38
N GLY A 100 -20.39 11.04 -0.35
CA GLY A 100 -21.82 10.76 -0.49
C GLY A 100 -22.18 9.37 -1.05
N LYS A 101 -21.22 8.43 -1.19
CA LYS A 101 -21.47 7.09 -1.76
C LYS A 101 -21.00 5.95 -0.87
N LEU A 102 -19.70 5.91 -0.55
CA LEU A 102 -19.08 4.78 0.13
C LEU A 102 -17.90 5.27 0.96
N ALA A 103 -17.74 4.71 2.15
CA ALA A 103 -16.52 4.80 2.91
C ALA A 103 -16.03 3.38 3.20
N MET A 104 -14.74 3.15 2.98
CA MET A 104 -14.09 1.89 3.27
C MET A 104 -12.84 2.16 4.10
N THR A 105 -12.54 1.25 5.03
CA THR A 105 -11.31 1.30 5.81
C THR A 105 -10.47 0.09 5.46
N MET A 106 -9.22 0.32 5.09
CA MET A 106 -8.21 -0.71 4.89
C MET A 106 -7.24 -0.66 6.05
N ILE A 107 -7.01 -1.81 6.68
CA ILE A 107 -6.02 -1.99 7.74
C ILE A 107 -5.04 -3.09 7.35
N SER A 108 -3.78 -2.96 7.74
CA SER A 108 -2.77 -3.99 7.57
C SER A 108 -1.74 -3.92 8.69
N SER A 109 -1.21 -5.06 9.11
CA SER A 109 -0.03 -5.13 9.98
C SER A 109 1.28 -4.80 9.27
N ALA A 110 1.22 -4.54 7.96
CA ALA A 110 2.33 -3.99 7.20
C ALA A 110 2.72 -2.59 7.71
N ASN A 111 4.01 -2.26 7.64
CA ASN A 111 4.55 -0.96 8.07
C ASN A 111 4.90 -0.04 6.91
N SER A 112 4.67 -0.47 5.67
CA SER A 112 4.92 0.31 4.46
C SER A 112 3.69 0.35 3.57
N LEU A 113 3.40 1.50 2.99
CA LEU A 113 2.30 1.73 2.06
C LEU A 113 2.83 2.47 0.84
N VAL A 114 2.73 1.88 -0.34
CA VAL A 114 2.91 2.64 -1.59
C VAL A 114 1.56 3.16 -2.05
N VAL A 115 1.47 4.46 -2.31
CA VAL A 115 0.28 5.10 -2.91
C VAL A 115 0.64 5.64 -4.28
N PHE A 116 -0.05 5.14 -5.31
CA PHE A 116 0.05 5.67 -6.66
C PHE A 116 -1.27 6.35 -7.04
N ASP A 117 -1.24 7.68 -7.16
CA ASP A 117 -2.42 8.51 -7.45
C ASP A 117 -2.29 9.31 -8.76
N LYS A 118 -1.23 9.09 -9.55
CA LYS A 118 -1.04 9.77 -10.85
C LYS A 118 -2.02 9.30 -11.93
N GLN A 119 -2.64 8.13 -11.79
CA GLN A 119 -3.60 7.62 -12.77
C GLN A 119 -4.93 8.41 -12.72
N PRO A 120 -5.49 8.85 -13.87
CA PRO A 120 -6.70 9.70 -13.87
C PRO A 120 -7.98 9.03 -13.34
N ASP A 121 -8.12 7.72 -13.50
CA ASP A 121 -9.35 6.97 -13.23
C ASP A 121 -9.27 6.02 -12.03
N ALA A 122 -8.07 5.83 -11.46
CA ALA A 122 -7.87 4.93 -10.33
C ALA A 122 -6.71 5.38 -9.43
N THR A 123 -6.69 4.87 -8.20
CA THR A 123 -5.60 5.04 -7.23
C THR A 123 -5.18 3.66 -6.72
N CYS A 124 -3.89 3.37 -6.72
CA CYS A 124 -3.35 2.16 -6.10
C CYS A 124 -3.00 2.42 -4.64
N ILE A 125 -3.37 1.50 -3.75
CA ILE A 125 -3.05 1.55 -2.33
C ILE A 125 -2.41 0.22 -1.93
N ASN A 126 -1.09 0.18 -1.86
CA ASN A 126 -0.31 -1.04 -1.78
C ASN A 126 0.36 -1.21 -0.40
N PRO A 127 -0.25 -1.95 0.55
CA PRO A 127 0.42 -2.32 1.79
C PRO A 127 1.50 -3.39 1.52
N LEU A 128 2.72 -3.12 1.98
CA LEU A 128 3.91 -3.94 1.78
C LEU A 128 4.59 -4.25 3.12
N THR A 129 5.15 -5.46 3.26
CA THR A 129 5.95 -5.82 4.44
C THR A 129 7.18 -4.93 4.61
N GLN A 130 7.71 -4.36 3.52
CA GLN A 130 8.86 -3.47 3.52
C GLN A 130 8.78 -2.45 2.38
N ALA A 131 9.44 -1.30 2.55
CA ALA A 131 9.59 -0.28 1.51
C ALA A 131 10.38 -0.81 0.30
N PRO A 132 10.13 -0.28 -0.91
CA PRO A 132 10.97 -0.56 -2.08
C PRO A 132 12.45 -0.31 -1.77
N ASN A 133 13.34 -1.16 -2.29
CA ASN A 133 14.78 -1.10 -2.09
C ASN A 133 15.30 -1.30 -0.64
N ALA A 134 14.45 -1.58 0.35
CA ALA A 134 14.85 -1.70 1.77
C ALA A 134 15.96 -2.75 2.02
N ILE A 135 16.01 -3.83 1.22
CA ILE A 135 17.05 -4.85 1.30
C ILE A 135 18.47 -4.30 1.07
N ASN A 136 18.62 -3.25 0.27
CA ASN A 136 19.92 -2.67 -0.06
C ASN A 136 20.33 -1.56 0.92
N LEU A 137 19.55 -1.32 1.97
CA LEU A 137 19.75 -0.26 2.96
C LEU A 137 20.17 -0.80 4.35
N THR A 138 20.38 -2.12 4.48
CA THR A 138 20.80 -2.80 5.72
C THR A 138 22.31 -2.90 5.87
#